data_AF-A0A3N5S503-F1
#
_entry.id   AF-A0A3N5S503-F1
#
_cell.length_a   1.000
_cell.length_b   1.000
_cell.length_c   1.000
_cell.angle_alpha   90.00
_cell.angle_beta   90.00
_cell.angle_gamma   90.00
#
_symmetry.space_group_name_H-M   'P 1'
#
loop_
_entity.id
_entity.type
_entity.pdbx_description
1 polymer ?
#
loop_
_entity_poly.entity_id
_entity_poly.type
_entity_poly.pdbx_seq_one_letter_code
_entity_poly.pdbx_strand_id
1 'polypeptide(L)'
;EYTATDAETGAPAHPVDRLLVLHYLLCVTPPESGGPLLTFRDLPGGQFYWEPFRSRTVVALAAAIGDGLDLLRSRLARLDSHPFDKGDVGARVRCIGNLWISLAYYAGDAEFPPSAEIFFDAAVRRAQSTEDAAAMAQRLCGLLRT
;
A
#
# COMPACT_ATOMS: atom_id res chain seq x y z
N GLU A 1 -3.03 -25.49 -13.70
CA GLU A 1 -2.86 -24.03 -13.87
C GLU A 1 -3.60 -23.33 -12.74
N TYR A 2 -2.96 -22.40 -12.03
CA TYR A 2 -3.62 -21.68 -10.92
C TYR A 2 -4.32 -20.44 -11.48
N THR A 3 -5.62 -20.29 -11.32
CA THR A 3 -6.35 -19.09 -11.75
C THR A 3 -6.68 -18.19 -10.55
N ALA A 4 -6.74 -16.88 -10.77
CA ALA A 4 -7.22 -15.91 -9.79
C ALA A 4 -8.18 -14.96 -10.50
N THR A 5 -9.34 -14.73 -9.90
CA THR A 5 -10.43 -13.93 -10.46
C THR A 5 -10.94 -12.97 -9.40
N ASP A 6 -11.33 -11.78 -9.82
CA ASP A 6 -12.03 -10.82 -8.98
C ASP A 6 -13.39 -11.40 -8.55
N ALA A 7 -13.69 -11.33 -7.24
CA ALA A 7 -14.86 -12.01 -6.68
C ALA A 7 -16.19 -11.34 -7.07
N GLU A 8 -16.19 -10.04 -7.39
CA GLU A 8 -17.40 -9.30 -7.75
C GLU A 8 -17.71 -9.41 -9.24
N THR A 9 -16.69 -9.31 -10.08
CA THR A 9 -16.84 -9.23 -11.53
C THR A 9 -16.59 -10.57 -12.24
N GLY A 10 -15.92 -11.52 -11.60
CA GLY A 10 -15.48 -12.78 -12.21
C GLY A 10 -14.36 -12.60 -13.26
N ALA A 11 -13.90 -11.38 -13.50
CA ALA A 11 -12.80 -11.11 -14.42
C ALA A 11 -11.46 -11.63 -13.88
N PRO A 12 -10.45 -11.88 -14.74
CA PRO A 12 -9.12 -12.21 -14.27
C PRO A 12 -8.59 -11.17 -13.28
N ALA A 13 -8.08 -11.63 -12.14
CA ALA A 13 -7.49 -10.74 -11.14
C ALA A 13 -6.30 -10.00 -11.71
N HIS A 14 -6.03 -8.80 -11.20
CA HIS A 14 -4.86 -8.03 -11.61
C HIS A 14 -3.58 -8.88 -11.38
N PRO A 15 -2.61 -8.89 -12.31
CA PRO A 15 -1.43 -9.75 -12.19
C PRO A 15 -0.67 -9.60 -10.87
N VAL A 16 -0.59 -8.37 -10.36
CA VAL A 16 0.04 -8.08 -9.04
C VAL A 16 -0.76 -8.71 -7.89
N ASP A 17 -2.09 -8.64 -7.91
CA ASP A 17 -2.92 -9.24 -6.86
C ASP A 17 -2.73 -10.76 -6.84
N ARG A 18 -2.69 -11.39 -8.03
CA ARG A 18 -2.39 -12.82 -8.18
C ARG A 18 -1.00 -13.19 -7.64
N LEU A 19 0.03 -12.41 -7.96
CA LEU A 19 1.39 -12.62 -7.47
C LEU A 19 1.44 -12.56 -5.93
N LEU A 20 0.88 -11.50 -5.35
CA LEU A 20 0.87 -11.29 -3.91
C LEU A 20 0.11 -12.41 -3.19
N VAL A 21 -1.02 -12.86 -3.74
CA VAL A 21 -1.77 -14.02 -3.22
C VAL A 21 -0.94 -15.28 -3.22
N LEU A 22 -0.23 -15.58 -4.31
CA LEU A 22 0.63 -16.76 -4.37
C LEU A 22 1.74 -16.68 -3.33
N HIS A 23 2.45 -15.56 -3.22
CA HIS A 23 3.50 -15.39 -2.21
C HIS A 23 2.95 -15.48 -0.79
N TYR A 24 1.76 -14.92 -0.53
CA TYR A 24 1.12 -15.01 0.78
C TYR A 24 0.74 -16.46 1.14
N LEU A 25 0.21 -17.24 0.19
CA LEU A 25 -0.13 -18.64 0.41
C LEU A 25 1.09 -19.56 0.61
N LEU A 26 2.26 -19.16 0.12
CA LEU A 26 3.52 -19.87 0.35
C LEU A 26 4.15 -19.58 1.72
N CYS A 27 3.57 -18.67 2.50
CA CYS A 27 4.05 -18.38 3.85
C CYS A 27 3.73 -19.53 4.80
N VAL A 28 4.77 -20.08 5.43
CA VAL A 28 4.66 -21.20 6.39
C VAL A 28 3.82 -20.83 7.62
N THR A 29 3.78 -19.54 7.99
CA THR A 29 2.94 -19.04 9.08
C THR A 29 2.37 -17.68 8.69
N PRO A 30 1.04 -17.49 8.73
CA PRO A 30 0.44 -16.18 8.52
C PRO A 30 1.04 -15.22 9.54
N PRO A 31 1.60 -14.08 9.13
CA PRO A 31 2.18 -13.16 10.08
C PRO A 31 1.07 -12.56 10.96
N GLU A 32 1.37 -12.41 12.24
CA GLU A 32 0.53 -11.62 13.14
C GLU A 32 0.62 -10.16 12.72
N SER A 33 -0.53 -9.50 12.63
CA SER A 33 -0.59 -8.05 12.42
C SER A 33 -0.43 -7.30 13.75
N GLY A 34 0.05 -6.07 13.70
CA GLY A 34 0.23 -5.20 14.87
C GLY A 34 1.70 -5.02 15.29
N GLY A 35 2.66 -5.35 14.42
CA GLY A 35 4.07 -5.07 14.64
C GLY A 35 4.40 -3.57 14.53
N PRO A 36 5.65 -3.18 14.84
CA PRO A 36 6.10 -1.81 14.63
C PRO A 36 5.97 -1.43 13.15
N LEU A 37 5.65 -0.15 12.91
CA LEU A 37 5.58 0.41 11.58
C LEU A 37 6.98 0.57 10.99
N LEU A 38 7.15 0.13 9.76
CA LEU A 38 8.38 0.22 8.99
C LEU A 38 8.15 1.11 7.77
N THR A 39 9.09 1.99 7.48
CA THR A 39 9.15 2.64 6.16
C THR A 39 9.72 1.66 5.14
N PHE A 40 9.57 1.94 3.84
CA PHE A 40 10.18 1.12 2.80
C PHE A 40 11.71 1.02 2.95
N ARG A 41 12.38 2.08 3.43
CA ARG A 41 13.83 2.10 3.63
C ARG A 41 14.28 1.18 4.77
N ASP A 42 13.38 0.86 5.70
CA ASP A 42 13.68 -0.09 6.79
C ASP A 42 13.61 -1.55 6.32
N LEU A 43 13.12 -1.83 5.11
CA LEU A 43 13.08 -3.18 4.56
C LEU A 43 14.46 -3.60 4.02
N PRO A 44 14.80 -4.90 4.04
CA PRO A 44 16.07 -5.39 3.50
C PRO A 44 16.30 -4.91 2.07
N GLY A 45 17.36 -4.12 1.86
CA GLY A 45 17.70 -3.55 0.55
C GLY A 45 16.79 -2.40 0.07
N GLY A 46 15.80 -1.99 0.86
CA GLY A 46 14.84 -0.94 0.51
C GLY A 46 15.51 0.42 0.28
N GLN A 47 16.61 0.71 0.99
CA GLN A 47 17.36 1.95 0.77
C GLN A 47 17.94 2.07 -0.65
N PHE A 48 18.28 0.95 -1.30
CA PHE A 48 18.88 0.94 -2.63
C PHE A 48 17.85 1.13 -3.75
N TYR A 49 16.56 0.87 -3.45
CA TYR A 49 15.45 1.02 -4.40
C TYR A 49 14.49 2.16 -4.02
N TRP A 50 14.88 3.01 -3.07
CA TRP A 50 13.99 4.02 -2.52
C TRP A 50 13.47 5.01 -3.55
N GLU A 51 14.32 5.61 -4.38
CA GLU A 51 13.89 6.63 -5.34
C GLU A 51 12.89 6.09 -6.38
N PRO A 52 13.13 4.93 -7.03
CA PRO A 52 12.13 4.30 -7.88
C PRO A 52 10.82 3.97 -7.16
N PHE A 53 10.90 3.41 -5.94
CA PHE A 53 9.72 3.12 -5.12
C PHE A 53 8.91 4.39 -4.88
N ARG A 54 9.56 5.44 -4.37
CA ARG A 54 8.94 6.71 -3.99
C ARG A 54 8.25 7.37 -5.19
N SER A 55 8.94 7.40 -6.33
CA SER A 55 8.42 7.96 -7.58
C SER A 55 7.13 7.26 -8.05
N ARG A 56 7.10 5.91 -8.00
CA ARG A 56 5.96 5.10 -8.48
C ARG A 56 4.81 4.97 -7.49
N THR A 57 5.02 5.35 -6.23
CA THR A 57 4.03 5.23 -5.15
C THR A 57 3.56 6.60 -4.69
N VAL A 58 4.14 7.10 -3.60
CA VAL A 58 3.67 8.29 -2.87
C VAL A 58 3.76 9.56 -3.68
N VAL A 59 4.77 9.73 -4.56
CA VAL A 59 4.86 10.92 -5.43
C VAL A 59 3.78 10.88 -6.51
N ALA A 60 3.59 9.73 -7.17
CA ALA A 60 2.53 9.57 -8.17
C ALA A 60 1.12 9.69 -7.56
N LEU A 61 0.94 9.22 -6.32
CA LEU A 61 -0.31 9.38 -5.58
C LEU A 61 -0.55 10.85 -5.21
N ALA A 62 0.45 11.53 -4.64
CA ALA A 62 0.35 12.94 -4.27
C ALA A 62 0.00 13.82 -5.48
N ALA A 63 0.68 13.60 -6.62
CA ALA A 63 0.41 14.34 -7.86
C ALA A 63 -1.02 14.10 -8.42
N ALA A 64 -1.61 12.93 -8.18
CA ALA A 64 -2.95 12.60 -8.68
C ALA A 64 -4.07 13.07 -7.75
N ILE A 65 -3.82 13.09 -6.43
CA ILE A 65 -4.81 13.52 -5.43
C ILE A 65 -4.78 15.04 -5.24
N GLY A 66 -3.60 15.65 -5.20
CA GLY A 66 -3.44 17.09 -4.91
C GLY A 66 -4.15 17.49 -3.61
N ASP A 67 -4.96 18.54 -3.68
CA ASP A 67 -5.75 19.04 -2.55
C ASP A 67 -7.10 18.29 -2.37
N GLY A 68 -7.33 17.23 -3.15
CA GLY A 68 -8.55 16.43 -3.16
C GLY A 68 -8.67 15.46 -1.97
N LEU A 69 -8.63 15.95 -0.74
CA LEU A 69 -8.70 15.09 0.46
C LEU A 69 -10.01 14.30 0.55
N ASP A 70 -11.14 14.92 0.19
CA ASP A 70 -12.44 14.23 0.20
C ASP A 70 -12.51 13.12 -0.85
N LEU A 71 -11.87 13.34 -2.02
CA LEU A 71 -11.71 12.31 -3.03
C LEU A 71 -10.91 11.13 -2.47
N LEU A 72 -9.77 11.40 -1.81
CA LEU A 72 -8.96 10.36 -1.18
C LEU A 72 -9.74 9.59 -0.10
N ARG A 73 -10.47 10.29 0.77
CA ARG A 73 -11.33 9.66 1.79
C ARG A 73 -12.38 8.75 1.17
N SER A 74 -13.05 9.22 0.10
CA SER A 74 -14.08 8.42 -0.60
C SER A 74 -13.50 7.15 -1.23
N ARG A 75 -12.28 7.23 -1.79
CA ARG A 75 -11.58 6.08 -2.38
C ARG A 75 -11.11 5.08 -1.33
N LEU A 76 -10.58 5.57 -0.20
CA LEU A 76 -10.21 4.72 0.93
C LEU A 76 -11.40 4.01 1.55
N ALA A 77 -12.56 4.66 1.64
CA ALA A 77 -13.80 4.08 2.17
C ALA A 77 -14.35 2.92 1.32
N ARG A 78 -13.92 2.78 0.06
CA ARG A 78 -14.25 1.64 -0.81
C ARG A 78 -13.33 0.44 -0.59
N LEU A 79 -12.23 0.63 0.13
CA LEU A 79 -11.29 -0.42 0.49
C LEU A 79 -11.57 -0.86 1.93
N ASP A 80 -11.13 -2.07 2.26
CA ASP A 80 -11.08 -2.46 3.66
C ASP A 80 -9.98 -1.68 4.38
N SER A 81 -10.40 -0.61 5.05
CA SER A 81 -9.50 0.33 5.71
C SER A 81 -10.01 0.78 7.07
N HIS A 82 -9.06 1.10 7.94
CA HIS A 82 -9.28 1.65 9.27
C HIS A 82 -8.59 3.01 9.41
N PRO A 83 -9.06 3.90 10.31
CA PRO A 83 -8.36 5.15 10.58
C PRO A 83 -6.90 4.93 10.99
N PHE A 84 -6.04 5.85 10.59
CA PHE A 84 -4.64 5.88 11.01
C PHE A 84 -4.28 7.30 11.45
N ASP A 85 -3.71 7.45 12.64
CA ASP A 85 -3.51 8.74 13.29
C ASP A 85 -2.25 9.47 12.79
N LYS A 86 -2.08 9.58 11.46
CA LYS A 86 -1.01 10.34 10.81
C LYS A 86 -1.48 11.00 9.52
N GLY A 87 -1.04 12.24 9.30
CA GLY A 87 -1.43 13.06 8.17
C GLY A 87 -2.84 13.64 8.30
N ASP A 88 -3.22 14.47 7.34
CA ASP A 88 -4.58 15.02 7.22
C ASP A 88 -5.59 13.93 6.84
N VAL A 89 -5.13 12.97 6.03
CA VAL A 89 -5.86 11.72 5.72
C VAL A 89 -4.94 10.55 5.99
N GLY A 90 -5.20 9.85 7.09
CA GLY A 90 -4.52 8.60 7.43
C GLY A 90 -5.46 7.41 7.36
N ALA A 91 -5.01 6.33 6.70
CA ALA A 91 -5.73 5.07 6.66
C ALA A 91 -4.80 3.85 6.67
N ARG A 92 -5.17 2.83 7.43
CA ARG A 92 -4.59 1.49 7.42
C ARG A 92 -5.43 0.59 6.54
N VAL A 93 -4.91 0.18 5.38
CA VAL A 93 -5.62 -0.57 4.35
C VAL A 93 -5.16 -2.02 4.34
N ARG A 94 -6.11 -2.97 4.33
CA ARG A 94 -5.81 -4.39 4.18
C ARG A 94 -5.45 -4.67 2.73
N CYS A 95 -4.22 -5.08 2.48
CA CYS A 95 -3.76 -5.42 1.14
C CYS A 95 -4.01 -6.90 0.84
N ILE A 96 -3.54 -7.78 1.72
CA ILE A 96 -3.74 -9.22 1.56
C ILE A 96 -3.64 -9.97 2.88
N GLY A 97 -4.64 -10.81 3.17
CA GLY A 97 -4.66 -11.62 4.41
C GLY A 97 -4.46 -10.72 5.63
N ASN A 98 -3.39 -10.97 6.40
CA ASN A 98 -3.01 -10.15 7.57
C ASN A 98 -1.97 -9.06 7.27
N LEU A 99 -1.68 -8.76 6.00
CA LEU A 99 -0.74 -7.74 5.58
C LEU A 99 -1.47 -6.42 5.29
N TRP A 100 -1.09 -5.40 6.04
CA TRP A 100 -1.67 -4.06 6.00
C TRP A 100 -0.63 -3.03 5.58
N ILE A 101 -1.06 -2.02 4.84
CA ILE A 101 -0.31 -0.80 4.59
C ILE A 101 -0.99 0.36 5.32
N SER A 102 -0.22 1.16 6.04
CA SER A 102 -0.71 2.45 6.55
C SER A 102 -0.24 3.57 5.64
N LEU A 103 -1.18 4.34 5.13
CA LEU A 103 -0.96 5.55 4.34
C LEU A 103 -1.18 6.76 5.24
N ALA A 104 -0.23 7.69 5.24
CA ALA A 104 -0.41 9.04 5.76
C ALA A 104 -0.32 10.03 4.58
N TYR A 105 -1.36 10.80 4.34
CA TYR A 105 -1.38 11.84 3.31
C TYR A 105 -1.41 13.23 3.97
N TYR A 106 -0.59 14.13 3.47
CA TYR A 106 -0.46 15.50 3.92
C TYR A 106 -0.88 16.44 2.80
N ALA A 107 -1.83 17.33 3.08
CA ALA A 107 -2.26 18.37 2.15
C ALA A 107 -1.11 19.33 1.86
N GLY A 108 -1.13 19.93 0.66
CA GLY A 108 -0.22 21.02 0.35
C GLY A 108 -0.65 22.29 1.08
N ASP A 109 0.31 23.20 1.23
CA ASP A 109 0.05 24.57 1.67
C ASP A 109 0.78 25.56 0.76
N ALA A 110 0.87 26.82 1.18
CA ALA A 110 1.52 27.87 0.39
C ALA A 110 3.03 27.66 0.20
N GLU A 111 3.67 26.86 1.06
CA GLU A 111 5.12 26.66 1.10
C GLU A 111 5.52 25.26 0.59
N PHE A 112 4.67 24.25 0.79
CA PHE A 112 4.98 22.86 0.50
C PHE A 112 3.91 22.17 -0.37
N PRO A 113 4.31 21.40 -1.40
CA PRO A 113 3.36 20.61 -2.17
C PRO A 113 2.80 19.46 -1.32
N PRO A 114 1.63 18.90 -1.71
CA PRO A 114 1.07 17.73 -1.04
C PRO A 114 2.03 16.55 -1.10
N SER A 115 1.99 15.71 -0.06
CA SER A 115 2.89 14.58 0.07
C SER A 115 2.22 13.39 0.74
N ALA A 116 2.84 12.22 0.64
CA ALA A 116 2.34 11.02 1.28
C ALA A 116 3.49 10.14 1.78
N GLU A 117 3.20 9.33 2.78
CA GLU A 117 4.10 8.33 3.34
C GLU A 117 3.39 7.00 3.51
N ILE A 118 4.13 5.92 3.26
CA ILE A 118 3.64 4.55 3.38
C ILE A 118 4.44 3.83 4.46
N PHE A 119 3.71 3.18 5.35
CA PHE A 119 4.23 2.33 6.39
C PHE A 119 3.74 0.89 6.19
N PHE A 120 4.63 -0.05 6.46
CA PHE A 120 4.36 -1.47 6.46
C PHE A 120 4.35 -2.00 7.89
N ASP A 121 3.50 -2.98 8.14
CA ASP A 121 3.64 -3.79 9.35
C ASP A 121 4.92 -4.62 9.27
N ALA A 122 5.64 -4.81 10.39
CA ALA A 122 6.80 -5.68 10.47
C ALA A 122 6.52 -7.12 9.99
N ALA A 123 5.26 -7.56 10.03
CA ALA A 123 4.74 -8.74 9.36
C ALA A 123 5.22 -8.93 7.91
N VAL A 124 5.39 -7.83 7.16
CA VAL A 124 5.81 -7.86 5.75
C VAL A 124 7.15 -8.55 5.58
N ARG A 125 8.10 -8.37 6.52
CA ARG A 125 9.44 -8.98 6.45
C ARG A 125 9.42 -10.51 6.52
N ARG A 126 8.36 -11.09 7.10
CA ARG A 126 8.22 -12.55 7.26
C ARG A 126 7.45 -13.17 6.12
N ALA A 127 6.50 -12.44 5.56
CA ALA A 127 5.57 -12.96 4.58
C ALA A 127 5.91 -12.59 3.14
N GLN A 128 6.71 -11.55 2.92
CA GLN A 128 6.91 -10.95 1.60
C GLN A 128 8.34 -10.43 1.45
N SER A 129 8.79 -10.37 0.21
CA SER A 129 10.05 -9.69 -0.14
C SER A 129 9.89 -8.16 -0.11
N THR A 130 11.02 -7.45 -0.20
CA THR A 130 10.99 -5.97 -0.36
C THR A 130 10.34 -5.59 -1.69
N GLU A 131 10.50 -6.42 -2.73
CA GLU A 131 9.89 -6.29 -4.04
C GLU A 131 8.37 -6.44 -3.96
N ASP A 132 7.88 -7.40 -3.17
CA ASP A 132 6.45 -7.57 -2.91
C ASP A 132 5.86 -6.41 -2.12
N ALA A 133 6.58 -5.90 -1.10
CA ALA A 133 6.18 -4.68 -0.39
C ALA A 133 6.07 -3.48 -1.36
N ALA A 134 7.01 -3.36 -2.30
CA ALA A 134 6.94 -2.36 -3.36
C ALA A 134 5.74 -2.56 -4.28
N ALA A 135 5.42 -3.82 -4.64
CA ALA A 135 4.29 -4.17 -5.48
C ALA A 135 2.95 -3.89 -4.78
N MET A 136 2.83 -4.23 -3.49
CA MET A 136 1.66 -3.91 -2.65
C MET A 136 1.41 -2.40 -2.60
N ALA A 137 2.45 -1.61 -2.31
CA ALA A 137 2.33 -0.15 -2.24
C ALA A 137 1.94 0.46 -3.59
N GLN A 138 2.58 0.01 -4.69
CA GLN A 138 2.22 0.47 -6.04
C GLN A 138 0.78 0.10 -6.40
N ARG A 139 0.33 -1.11 -6.04
CA ARG A 139 -1.04 -1.56 -6.28
C ARG A 139 -2.05 -0.71 -5.52
N LEU A 140 -1.81 -0.45 -4.24
CA LEU A 140 -2.64 0.42 -3.41
C LEU A 140 -2.69 1.85 -3.98
N CYS A 141 -1.53 2.47 -4.26
CA CYS A 141 -1.49 3.79 -4.86
C CYS A 141 -2.20 3.83 -6.22
N GLY A 142 -2.10 2.77 -7.03
CA GLY A 142 -2.83 2.65 -8.30
C GLY A 142 -4.34 2.69 -8.11
N LEU A 143 -4.87 1.89 -7.18
CA LEU A 143 -6.31 1.87 -6.83
C LEU A 143 -6.81 3.22 -6.33
N LEU A 144 -5.99 3.95 -5.59
CA LEU A 144 -6.36 5.26 -5.05
C LEU A 144 -6.24 6.40 -6.07
N ARG A 145 -5.66 6.15 -7.26
CA ARG A 145 -5.52 7.16 -8.32
C ARG A 145 -6.64 7.11 -9.36
N THR A 146 -7.25 5.94 -9.54
CA THR A 146 -8.38 5.69 -10.44
C THR A 146 -9.70 5.97 -9.73
#